data_AF-A0A1G9DIQ6-F1
#
_entry.id   AF-A0A1G9DIQ6-F1
#
_cell.length_a   1.000
_cell.length_b   1.000
_cell.length_c   1.000
_cell.angle_alpha   90.00
_cell.angle_beta   90.00
_cell.angle_gamma   90.00
#
_symmetry.space_group_name_H-M   'P 1'
#
loop_
_entity.id
_entity.type
_entity.pdbx_description
1 polymer ?
#
loop_
_entity_poly.entity_id
_entity_poly.type
_entity_poly.pdbx_seq_one_letter_code
_entity_poly.pdbx_strand_id
1 'polypeptide(L)'
;MDEPYFHWEDDGFTVDILGDRDVDVKDLEVGDSIITLSTGERYSALLITMEELVRIMDRHARSGESLSGRYFCAPDLVVMKEKGVISMIDVIRDILQSGDVSTLPRIGGEGRLVLPEM
;
A
#
# COMPACT_ATOMS: atom_id res chain seq x y z
N MET A 1 14.16 10.67 -2.54
CA MET A 1 13.56 9.44 -2.00
C MET A 1 14.65 8.40 -2.00
N ASP A 2 14.76 7.63 -0.93
CA ASP A 2 15.56 6.40 -0.96
C ASP A 2 15.03 5.49 -2.07
N GLU A 3 15.89 4.65 -2.64
CA GLU A 3 15.49 3.69 -3.67
C GLU A 3 14.35 2.80 -3.15
N PRO A 4 13.39 2.42 -4.02
CA PRO A 4 12.33 1.51 -3.62
C PRO A 4 12.93 0.19 -3.15
N TYR A 5 12.28 -0.46 -2.18
CA TYR A 5 12.67 -1.80 -1.78
C TYR A 5 12.43 -2.79 -2.91
N PHE A 6 11.32 -2.61 -3.65
CA PHE A 6 10.99 -3.41 -4.82
C PHE A 6 10.36 -2.55 -5.92
N HIS A 7 10.72 -2.81 -7.16
CA HIS A 7 10.16 -2.15 -8.34
C HIS A 7 9.53 -3.19 -9.28
N TRP A 8 8.29 -2.94 -9.68
CA TRP A 8 7.57 -3.74 -10.68
C TRP A 8 7.24 -2.89 -11.90
N GLU A 9 7.40 -3.47 -13.09
CA GLU A 9 6.96 -2.91 -14.36
C GLU A 9 5.95 -3.87 -15.00
N ASP A 10 4.80 -3.33 -15.41
CA ASP A 10 3.77 -4.04 -16.19
C ASP A 10 3.34 -3.15 -17.37
N ASP A 11 2.60 -3.72 -18.32
CA ASP A 11 2.05 -2.97 -19.45
C ASP A 11 0.99 -1.97 -18.94
N GLY A 12 1.39 -0.70 -18.83
CA GLY A 12 0.51 0.42 -18.53
C GLY A 12 0.65 1.03 -17.13
N PHE A 13 1.43 0.42 -16.24
CA PHE A 13 1.74 0.98 -14.91
C PHE A 13 3.06 0.43 -14.34
N THR A 14 3.62 1.16 -13.38
CA THR A 14 4.71 0.68 -12.51
C THR A 14 4.29 0.75 -11.05
N VAL A 15 4.96 -0.05 -10.21
CA VAL A 15 4.76 -0.05 -8.76
C VAL A 15 6.11 0.02 -8.06
N ASP A 16 6.29 1.05 -7.25
CA ASP A 16 7.38 1.16 -6.30
C ASP A 16 6.87 0.79 -4.92
N ILE A 17 7.41 -0.29 -4.34
CA ILE A 17 7.09 -0.70 -2.97
C ILE A 17 8.20 -0.20 -2.04
N LEU A 18 7.81 0.60 -1.07
CA LEU A 18 8.62 1.09 0.03
C LEU A 18 8.46 0.14 1.20
N GLY A 19 9.56 -0.30 1.80
CA GLY A 19 9.51 -1.32 2.84
C GLY A 19 10.84 -1.59 3.52
N ASP A 20 10.77 -2.47 4.52
CA ASP A 20 11.93 -2.98 5.23
C ASP A 20 12.72 -3.95 4.34
N ARG A 21 14.02 -3.68 4.19
CA ARG A 21 14.91 -4.44 3.30
C ARG A 21 15.32 -5.80 3.88
N ASP A 22 14.99 -6.07 5.15
CA ASP A 22 15.35 -7.30 5.84
C ASP A 22 14.33 -8.44 5.69
N VAL A 23 13.18 -8.19 5.03
CA VAL A 23 12.14 -9.19 4.75
C VAL A 23 12.32 -9.74 3.33
N ASP A 24 12.02 -11.03 3.10
CA ASP A 24 11.99 -11.62 1.77
C ASP A 24 10.72 -11.16 1.02
N VAL A 25 10.84 -10.81 -0.26
CA VAL A 25 9.71 -10.33 -1.10
C VAL A 25 8.52 -11.28 -1.11
N LYS A 26 8.70 -12.59 -0.92
CA LYS A 26 7.59 -13.57 -0.85
C LYS A 26 6.87 -13.57 0.50
N ASP A 27 7.50 -13.02 1.53
CA ASP A 27 7.04 -12.98 2.91
C ASP A 27 6.56 -11.59 3.32
N LEU A 28 6.56 -10.62 2.41
CA LEU A 28 6.18 -9.23 2.71
C LEU A 28 4.68 -9.14 3.05
N GLU A 29 4.38 -8.70 4.27
CA GLU A 29 2.99 -8.59 4.75
C GLU A 29 2.46 -7.16 4.79
N VAL A 30 3.35 -6.17 4.63
CA VAL A 30 3.02 -4.75 4.56
C VAL A 30 3.92 -4.09 3.51
N GLY A 31 3.35 -3.26 2.65
CA GLY A 31 4.07 -2.52 1.62
C GLY A 31 3.39 -1.18 1.35
N ASP A 32 4.12 -0.09 1.58
CA ASP A 32 3.68 1.25 1.21
C ASP A 32 4.06 1.47 -0.27
N SER A 33 3.05 1.60 -1.14
CA SER A 33 3.23 1.48 -2.58
C SER A 33 2.85 2.74 -3.32
N ILE A 34 3.71 3.12 -4.27
CA ILE A 34 3.43 4.16 -5.25
C ILE A 34 3.13 3.50 -6.59
N ILE A 35 1.90 3.65 -7.06
CA ILE A 35 1.46 3.16 -8.37
C ILE A 35 1.57 4.33 -9.34
N THR A 36 2.29 4.15 -10.45
CA THR A 36 2.42 5.17 -11.50
C THR A 36 1.82 4.63 -12.80
N LEU A 37 0.73 5.24 -13.26
CA LEU A 37 0.13 4.89 -14.55
C LEU A 37 0.98 5.44 -15.70
N SER A 38 0.87 4.82 -16.88
CA SER A 38 1.46 5.32 -18.12
C SER A 38 1.04 6.75 -18.50
N THR A 39 -0.10 7.23 -17.98
CA THR A 39 -0.55 8.63 -18.11
C THR A 39 0.24 9.60 -17.22
N GLY A 40 1.11 9.09 -16.35
CA GLY A 40 1.85 9.85 -15.34
C GLY A 40 1.08 10.10 -14.05
N GLU A 41 -0.18 9.64 -13.96
CA GLU A 41 -0.96 9.72 -12.73
C GLU A 41 -0.39 8.77 -11.68
N ARG A 42 -0.33 9.26 -10.44
CA ARG A 42 0.28 8.52 -9.32
C ARG A 42 -0.72 8.34 -8.20
N TYR A 43 -0.68 7.17 -7.58
CA TYR A 43 -1.58 6.77 -6.49
C TYR A 43 -0.78 6.16 -5.35
N SER A 44 -1.28 6.35 -4.13
CA SER A 44 -0.73 5.75 -2.91
C SER A 44 -1.59 4.54 -2.52
N ALA A 45 -0.95 3.46 -2.08
CA ALA A 45 -1.62 2.29 -1.53
C ALA A 45 -0.76 1.66 -0.43
N LEU A 46 -1.26 1.65 0.80
CA LEU A 46 -0.72 0.84 1.89
C LEU A 46 -1.36 -0.55 1.82
N LEU A 47 -0.66 -1.50 1.18
CA LEU A 47 -1.09 -2.89 1.13
C LEU A 47 -0.66 -3.62 2.40
N ILE A 48 -1.60 -4.27 3.09
CA ILE A 48 -1.32 -4.99 4.32
C ILE A 48 -2.16 -6.27 4.44
N THR A 49 -1.57 -7.35 4.95
CA THR A 49 -2.34 -8.54 5.30
C THR A 49 -3.19 -8.30 6.54
N MET A 50 -4.33 -8.99 6.64
CA MET A 50 -5.13 -8.97 7.87
C MET A 50 -4.31 -9.42 9.10
N GLU A 51 -3.40 -10.37 8.93
CA GLU A 51 -2.56 -10.88 10.03
C GLU A 51 -1.59 -9.81 10.55
N GLU A 52 -0.89 -9.10 9.66
CA GLU A 52 0.01 -8.03 10.09
C GLU A 52 -0.76 -6.83 10.65
N LEU A 53 -1.94 -6.52 10.11
CA LEU A 53 -2.80 -5.47 10.65
C LEU A 53 -3.16 -5.75 12.12
N VAL A 54 -3.56 -6.99 12.43
CA VAL A 54 -3.85 -7.40 13.82
C VAL A 54 -2.58 -7.32 14.69
N ARG A 55 -1.42 -7.77 14.19
CA ARG A 55 -0.17 -7.67 14.95
C ARG A 55 0.24 -6.22 15.22
N ILE A 56 0.01 -5.29 14.30
CA ILE A 56 0.20 -3.85 14.52
C ILE A 56 -0.73 -3.36 15.63
N MET A 57 -2.01 -3.70 15.57
CA MET A 57 -2.99 -3.28 16.58
C MET A 57 -2.65 -3.84 17.97
N ASP A 58 -2.17 -5.08 18.06
CA ASP A 58 -1.69 -5.67 19.30
C ASP A 58 -0.43 -4.96 19.84
N ARG A 59 0.49 -4.51 18.96
CA ARG A 59 1.62 -3.66 19.36
C ARG A 59 1.12 -2.33 19.90
N HIS A 60 0.19 -1.67 19.22
CA HIS A 60 -0.43 -0.42 19.64
C HIS A 60 -1.17 -0.56 20.98
N ALA A 61 -1.77 -1.71 21.26
CA ALA A 61 -2.39 -2.00 22.56
C ALA A 61 -1.38 -1.95 23.72
N ARG A 62 -0.12 -2.35 23.47
CA ARG A 62 0.97 -2.31 24.45
C ARG A 62 1.60 -0.93 24.57
N SER A 63 1.72 -0.18 23.48
CA SER A 63 2.33 1.16 23.47
C SER A 63 1.35 2.27 23.88
N GLY A 64 0.04 2.03 23.77
CA GLY A 64 -1.01 3.04 23.98
C GLY A 64 -1.39 3.80 22.71
N GLU A 65 -0.69 3.58 21.60
CA GLU A 65 -1.00 4.18 20.30
C GLU A 65 -2.39 3.77 19.81
N SER A 66 -2.96 4.59 18.93
CA SER A 66 -4.26 4.32 18.28
C SER A 66 -5.36 3.90 19.25
N LEU A 67 -5.51 4.67 20.34
CA LEU A 67 -6.41 4.38 21.46
C LEU A 67 -6.20 2.94 21.99
N SER A 68 -4.95 2.62 22.35
CA SER A 68 -4.54 1.28 22.78
C SER A 68 -4.93 0.19 21.77
N GLY A 69 -4.62 0.43 20.49
CA GLY A 69 -4.84 -0.53 19.41
C GLY A 69 -6.30 -0.74 19.02
N ARG A 70 -7.23 0.14 19.42
CA ARG A 70 -8.65 0.02 19.04
C ARG A 70 -8.92 0.34 17.58
N TYR A 71 -8.01 1.02 16.92
CA TYR A 71 -8.12 1.31 15.49
C TYR A 71 -6.76 1.25 14.81
N PHE A 72 -6.83 1.08 13.49
CA PHE A 72 -5.77 1.41 12.55
C PHE A 72 -6.43 2.23 11.44
N CYS A 73 -5.80 3.33 11.03
CA CYS A 73 -6.40 4.24 10.05
C CYS A 73 -5.31 4.77 9.14
N ALA A 74 -5.48 4.54 7.83
CA ALA A 74 -4.69 5.15 6.77
C ALA A 74 -5.62 5.43 5.57
N PRO A 75 -5.47 6.58 4.90
CA PRO A 75 -6.35 7.00 3.81
C PRO A 75 -6.23 6.12 2.55
N ASP A 76 -5.10 5.45 2.39
CA ASP A 76 -4.72 4.60 1.26
C ASP A 76 -4.66 3.11 1.64
N LEU A 77 -5.33 2.72 2.73
CA LEU A 77 -5.32 1.35 3.23
C LEU A 77 -6.01 0.37 2.27
N VAL A 78 -5.27 -0.66 1.85
CA VAL A 78 -5.78 -1.81 1.12
C VAL A 78 -5.47 -3.08 1.92
N VAL A 79 -6.50 -3.79 2.38
CA VAL A 79 -6.34 -5.03 3.14
C VAL A 79 -6.38 -6.23 2.19
N MET A 80 -5.29 -6.98 2.14
CA MET A 80 -5.14 -8.18 1.32
C MET A 80 -5.15 -9.46 2.16
N LYS A 81 -5.43 -10.58 1.50
CA LYS A 81 -5.51 -11.90 2.17
C LYS A 81 -4.17 -12.63 2.19
N GLU A 82 -3.41 -12.52 1.10
CA GLU A 82 -2.16 -13.27 0.91
C GLU A 82 -0.98 -12.32 0.93
N LYS A 83 0.13 -12.77 1.54
CA LYS A 83 1.38 -12.03 1.62
C LYS A 83 2.20 -12.15 0.33
N GLY A 84 3.21 -11.31 0.23
CA GLY A 84 4.22 -11.33 -0.80
C GLY A 84 3.94 -10.36 -1.94
N VAL A 85 5.02 -9.93 -2.59
CA VAL A 85 4.98 -8.93 -3.65
C VAL A 85 4.09 -9.34 -4.82
N ILE A 86 4.09 -10.61 -5.22
CA ILE A 86 3.22 -11.06 -6.33
C ILE A 86 1.73 -10.87 -5.99
N SER A 87 1.31 -11.20 -4.77
CA SER A 87 -0.05 -10.95 -4.28
C SER A 87 -0.38 -9.45 -4.30
N MET A 88 0.56 -8.60 -3.85
CA MET A 88 0.38 -7.15 -3.89
C MET A 88 0.18 -6.63 -5.32
N ILE A 89 0.99 -7.09 -6.27
CA ILE A 89 0.87 -6.71 -7.68
C ILE A 89 -0.45 -7.19 -8.28
N ASP A 90 -0.89 -8.41 -7.97
CA ASP A 90 -2.17 -8.93 -8.46
C ASP A 90 -3.36 -8.13 -7.93
N VAL A 91 -3.32 -7.71 -6.65
CA VAL A 91 -4.33 -6.80 -6.07
C VAL A 91 -4.33 -5.43 -6.76
N ILE A 92 -3.16 -4.84 -6.99
CA ILE A 92 -3.05 -3.56 -7.70
C ILE A 92 -3.60 -3.70 -9.11
N ARG A 93 -3.24 -4.77 -9.83
CA ARG A 93 -3.73 -5.02 -11.18
C ARG A 93 -5.26 -5.11 -11.23
N ASP A 94 -5.88 -5.79 -10.27
CA ASP A 94 -7.34 -5.88 -10.17
C ASP A 94 -8.00 -4.52 -9.91
N ILE A 95 -7.48 -3.72 -8.97
CA ILE A 95 -7.95 -2.34 -8.68
C ILE A 95 -7.89 -1.45 -9.92
N LEU A 96 -6.82 -1.56 -10.72
CA LEU A 96 -6.66 -0.80 -11.96
C LEU A 96 -7.67 -1.25 -13.03
N GLN A 97 -7.94 -2.56 -13.12
CA GLN A 97 -8.86 -3.13 -14.12
C GLN A 97 -10.33 -2.94 -13.77
N SER A 98 -10.69 -2.93 -12.48
CA SER A 98 -12.06 -2.72 -12.02
C SER A 98 -12.50 -1.24 -12.11
N GLY A 99 -11.54 -0.32 -12.16
CA GLY A 99 -11.79 1.13 -12.09
C GLY A 99 -11.82 1.68 -10.66
N ASP A 100 -11.56 0.82 -9.67
CA ASP A 100 -11.52 1.19 -8.25
C ASP A 100 -10.28 2.03 -7.90
N VAL A 101 -9.34 2.22 -8.83
CA VAL A 101 -8.21 3.14 -8.63
C VAL A 101 -8.64 4.56 -8.21
N SER A 102 -9.85 4.97 -8.60
CA SER A 102 -10.44 6.25 -8.19
C SER A 102 -10.73 6.35 -6.69
N THR A 103 -10.75 5.23 -5.95
CA THR A 103 -10.91 5.20 -4.50
C THR A 103 -9.56 5.29 -3.77
N LEU A 104 -8.43 5.24 -4.47
CA LEU A 104 -7.11 5.44 -3.88
C LEU A 104 -6.73 6.93 -3.87
N PRO A 105 -6.06 7.41 -2.82
CA PRO A 105 -5.50 8.75 -2.83
C PRO A 105 -4.52 8.95 -3.98
N ARG A 106 -4.71 10.03 -4.73
CA ARG A 106 -3.76 10.47 -5.75
C ARG A 106 -2.57 11.14 -5.09
N ILE A 107 -1.39 11.01 -5.69
CA ILE A 107 -0.21 11.79 -5.32
C ILE A 107 -0.16 13.03 -6.21
N GLY A 108 -0.52 14.18 -5.65
CA GLY A 108 -0.51 15.47 -6.32
C GLY A 108 0.89 16.10 -6.40
N GLY A 109 0.91 17.36 -6.85
CA GLY A 109 2.15 18.17 -6.87
C GLY A 109 2.79 18.24 -5.48
N GLU A 110 4.13 18.27 -5.46
CA GLU A 110 4.95 18.24 -4.23
C GLU A 110 4.85 16.96 -3.39
N GLY A 111 4.25 15.88 -3.94
CA GLY A 111 4.15 14.59 -3.23
C GLY A 111 3.05 14.52 -2.17
N ARG A 112 2.07 15.44 -2.22
CA ARG A 112 0.95 15.46 -1.27
C ARG A 112 -0.15 14.50 -1.70
N LEU A 113 -0.73 13.78 -0.74
CA LEU A 113 -1.92 12.97 -0.99
C LEU A 113 -3.13 13.89 -1.24
N VAL A 114 -3.85 13.60 -2.33
CA VAL A 114 -5.14 14.17 -2.69
C VAL A 114 -6.15 13.05 -2.52
N LEU A 115 -7.00 13.19 -1.50
CA LEU A 115 -8.00 12.18 -1.18
C LEU A 115 -9.10 12.14 -2.24
N PRO A 116 -9.66 10.96 -2.54
CA PRO A 116 -10.80 10.83 -3.45
C PRO A 116 -12.04 11.54 -2.87
N GLU A 117 -12.88 12.06 -3.77
CA GLU A 117 -14.22 12.53 -3.38
C GLU A 117 -15.10 11.30 -3.13
N MET A 118 -15.66 11.18 -1.91
CA MET A 118 -16.56 10.07 -1.50
C MET A 118 -18.03 10.44 -1.65
#